data_AF-A0A924HDD2-F1
#
_entry.id   AF-A0A924HDD2-F1
#
_cell.length_a   1.000
_cell.length_b   1.000
_cell.length_c   1.000
_cell.angle_alpha   90.00
_cell.angle_beta   90.00
_cell.angle_gamma   90.00
#
_symmetry.space_group_name_H-M   'P 1'
#
loop_
_entity.id
_entity.type
_entity.pdbx_description
1 polymer ?
#
loop_
_entity_poly.entity_id
_entity_poly.type
_entity_poly.pdbx_seq_one_letter_code
_entity_poly.pdbx_strand_id
1 'polypeptide(L)'
;MTSTKFRKTALALSLVMAGTAVLAQTAVVKVDGAWARATVQGQMGTGAFMNLTAKDGTRLVGVSSPAAGVAEVHEMKMEGDIMKMRAVPVLDLPAGKKVELKPGGYHV
;
A
#
# COMPACT_ATOMS: atom_id res chain seq x y z
N MET A 1 -1.40 75.76 16.97
CA MET A 1 -2.55 75.17 17.71
C MET A 1 -3.59 74.71 16.69
N THR A 2 -4.11 73.49 16.85
CA THR A 2 -5.19 72.77 16.08
C THR A 2 -4.90 72.48 14.59
N SER A 3 -4.42 71.30 14.17
CA SER A 3 -5.03 69.94 14.10
C SER A 3 -5.65 69.64 12.72
N THR A 4 -5.04 68.75 11.93
CA THR A 4 -5.77 67.76 11.11
C THR A 4 -4.88 66.54 10.83
N LYS A 5 -5.45 65.35 11.00
CA LYS A 5 -4.83 64.03 11.12
C LYS A 5 -4.51 63.44 9.74
N PHE A 6 -3.34 62.81 9.57
CA PHE A 6 -3.17 61.78 8.53
C PHE A 6 -2.56 60.49 9.10
N ARG A 7 -3.41 59.47 9.02
CA ARG A 7 -3.28 58.06 9.37
C ARG A 7 -2.00 57.42 8.84
N LYS A 8 -1.28 56.67 9.68
CA LYS A 8 -0.65 55.36 9.35
C LYS A 8 -0.61 54.48 10.61
N THR A 9 -1.80 54.04 11.02
CA THR A 9 -1.97 52.93 11.97
C THR A 9 -1.66 51.60 11.28
N ALA A 10 -1.08 50.69 12.06
CA ALA A 10 -1.10 49.23 11.91
C ALA A 10 -0.19 48.62 10.82
N LEU A 11 1.05 48.29 11.22
CA LEU A 11 1.82 47.20 10.63
C LEU A 11 1.76 46.00 11.59
N ALA A 12 0.67 45.27 11.51
CA ALA A 12 0.47 43.92 12.07
C ALA A 12 -0.45 43.17 11.11
N LEU A 13 -0.38 41.83 11.10
CA LEU A 13 -0.98 40.88 10.14
C LEU A 13 -0.19 40.77 8.81
N SER A 14 0.27 39.61 8.34
CA SER A 14 0.04 38.21 8.71
C SER A 14 1.13 37.39 8.04
N LEU A 15 2.00 36.73 8.81
CA LEU A 15 2.75 35.59 8.29
C LEU A 15 1.97 34.33 8.66
N VAL A 16 0.82 34.13 8.01
CA VAL A 16 0.19 32.80 7.93
C VAL A 16 0.94 32.08 6.83
N MET A 17 2.15 31.60 7.16
CA MET A 17 2.88 30.71 6.29
C MET A 17 2.08 29.41 6.25
N ALA A 18 1.45 29.19 5.09
CA ALA A 18 0.59 28.08 4.78
C ALA A 18 1.26 26.77 5.20
N GLY A 19 0.78 26.18 6.29
CA GLY A 19 0.98 24.78 6.57
C GLY A 19 0.26 24.02 5.47
N THR A 20 0.97 23.68 4.40
CA THR A 20 0.57 22.58 3.54
C THR A 20 0.63 21.35 4.42
N ALA A 21 -0.49 21.05 5.09
CA ALA A 21 -0.72 19.74 5.64
C ALA A 21 -0.57 18.79 4.45
N VAL A 22 0.57 18.11 4.39
CA VAL A 22 0.72 16.92 3.57
C VAL A 22 -0.36 16.00 4.11
N LEU A 23 -1.50 15.97 3.42
CA LEU A 23 -2.49 14.93 3.61
C LEU A 23 -1.73 13.64 3.33
N ALA A 24 -1.25 12.99 4.39
CA ALA A 24 -0.84 11.62 4.33
C ALA A 24 -2.09 10.90 3.81
N GLN A 25 -2.10 10.60 2.51
CA GLN A 25 -3.14 9.77 1.93
C GLN A 25 -3.08 8.50 2.77
N THR A 26 -4.10 8.28 3.60
CA THR A 26 -4.24 7.02 4.30
C THR A 26 -4.30 5.98 3.21
N ALA A 27 -3.21 5.23 3.03
CA ALA A 27 -3.14 4.18 2.04
C ALA A 27 -4.38 3.30 2.25
N VAL A 28 -5.20 3.17 1.21
CA VAL A 28 -6.46 2.40 1.26
C VAL A 28 -6.19 0.98 1.77
N VAL A 29 -4.99 0.48 1.50
CA VAL A 29 -4.44 -0.77 2.03
C VAL A 29 -3.08 -0.50 2.67
N LYS A 30 -2.94 -0.84 3.95
CA LYS A 30 -1.66 -0.87 4.66
C LYS A 30 -0.89 -2.13 4.23
N VAL A 31 0.39 -1.96 3.90
CA VAL A 31 1.31 -3.05 3.57
C VAL A 31 2.42 -3.08 4.62
N ASP A 32 2.60 -4.22 5.29
CA ASP A 32 3.63 -4.39 6.32
C ASP A 32 4.53 -5.61 6.01
N GLY A 33 5.82 -5.50 6.33
CA GLY A 33 6.76 -6.61 6.28
C GLY A 33 6.95 -7.21 4.88
N ALA A 34 6.90 -6.37 3.84
CA ALA A 34 7.06 -6.83 2.47
C ALA A 34 8.50 -7.30 2.21
N TRP A 35 8.64 -8.50 1.64
CA TRP A 35 9.92 -9.05 1.21
C TRP A 35 9.74 -9.99 0.02
N ALA A 36 10.77 -10.16 -0.79
CA ALA A 36 10.80 -11.14 -1.88
C ALA A 36 11.96 -12.10 -1.67
N ARG A 37 11.75 -13.37 -2.02
CA ARG A 37 12.83 -14.36 -2.01
C ARG A 37 13.76 -14.09 -3.19
N ALA A 38 15.06 -14.26 -3.00
CA ALA A 38 16.00 -14.26 -4.11
C ALA A 38 15.71 -15.44 -5.05
N THR A 39 15.80 -15.20 -6.36
CA THR A 39 15.73 -16.26 -7.37
C THR A 39 16.91 -17.21 -7.19
N VAL A 40 16.65 -18.51 -7.27
CA VAL A 40 17.70 -19.53 -7.31
C VAL A 40 18.27 -19.59 -8.73
N GLN A 41 19.58 -19.81 -8.88
CA GLN A 41 20.21 -19.94 -10.19
C GLN A 41 19.50 -20.99 -11.05
N GLY A 42 19.10 -20.62 -12.27
CA GLY A 42 18.35 -21.48 -13.19
C GLY A 42 16.84 -21.51 -12.97
N GLN A 43 16.30 -20.82 -11.97
CA GLN A 43 14.87 -20.60 -11.80
C GLN A 43 14.48 -19.21 -12.32
N MET A 44 13.39 -19.16 -13.10
CA MET A 44 12.88 -17.92 -13.72
C MET A 44 11.79 -17.22 -12.88
N GLY A 45 11.38 -17.83 -11.77
CA GLY A 45 10.36 -17.30 -10.87
C GLY A 45 10.84 -17.22 -9.43
N THR A 46 10.17 -16.38 -8.65
CA THR A 46 10.33 -16.27 -7.20
C THR A 46 9.00 -15.87 -6.56
N GLY A 47 8.96 -15.79 -5.23
CA GLY A 47 7.79 -15.34 -4.48
C GLY A 47 8.04 -14.06 -3.69
N ALA A 48 7.02 -13.22 -3.58
CA ALA A 48 6.96 -12.07 -2.69
C ALA A 48 5.82 -12.20 -1.66
N PHE A 49 6.10 -11.70 -0.47
CA PHE A 49 5.33 -11.94 0.74
C PHE A 49 5.15 -10.63 1.49
N MET A 50 3.99 -10.42 2.08
CA MET A 50 3.63 -9.19 2.78
C MET A 50 2.34 -9.39 3.57
N ASN A 51 2.06 -8.50 4.52
CA ASN A 51 0.76 -8.40 5.15
C ASN A 51 -0.03 -7.25 4.55
N LEU A 52 -1.27 -7.52 4.13
CA LEU A 52 -2.19 -6.52 3.58
C LEU A 52 -3.33 -6.28 4.57
N THR A 53 -3.60 -5.03 4.92
CA THR A 53 -4.76 -4.66 5.74
C THR A 53 -5.48 -3.49 5.09
N ALA A 54 -6.67 -3.73 4.56
CA ALA A 54 -7.49 -2.70 3.95
C ALA A 54 -8.33 -1.97 5.00
N LYS A 55 -8.48 -0.64 4.87
CA LYS A 55 -9.37 0.13 5.76
C LYS A 55 -10.84 -0.25 5.51
N ASP A 56 -11.21 -0.31 4.23
CA ASP A 56 -12.54 -0.67 3.75
C ASP A 56 -12.49 -2.03 3.05
N GLY A 57 -13.65 -2.67 2.85
CA GLY A 57 -13.72 -3.92 2.10
C GLY A 57 -13.29 -3.71 0.65
N THR A 58 -12.19 -4.33 0.24
CA THR A 58 -11.64 -4.18 -1.12
C THR A 58 -11.13 -5.50 -1.66
N ARG A 59 -10.64 -5.49 -2.89
CA ARG A 59 -10.15 -6.67 -3.61
C ARG A 59 -8.83 -6.36 -4.29
N LEU A 60 -7.84 -7.23 -4.10
CA LEU A 60 -6.60 -7.23 -4.87
C LEU A 60 -6.86 -7.96 -6.18
N VAL A 61 -6.88 -7.21 -7.28
CA VAL A 61 -7.27 -7.71 -8.62
C VAL A 61 -6.10 -7.90 -9.58
N GLY A 62 -4.87 -7.60 -9.13
CA GLY A 62 -3.69 -7.70 -9.96
C GLY A 62 -2.45 -7.17 -9.25
N VAL A 63 -1.30 -7.53 -9.81
CA VAL A 63 0.03 -7.15 -9.34
C VAL A 63 0.93 -6.93 -10.55
N SER A 64 1.90 -6.03 -10.41
CA SER A 64 2.92 -5.79 -11.43
C SER A 64 4.24 -5.45 -10.75
N SER A 65 5.35 -5.75 -11.42
CA SER A 65 6.68 -5.44 -10.91
C SER A 65 7.62 -5.14 -12.07
N PRO A 66 8.48 -4.11 -11.97
CA PRO A 66 9.52 -3.88 -12.96
C PRO A 66 10.58 -5.00 -12.96
N ALA A 67 10.65 -5.82 -11.91
CA ALA A 67 11.60 -6.92 -11.80
C ALA A 67 11.11 -8.23 -12.45
N ALA A 68 9.84 -8.32 -12.88
CA ALA A 68 9.26 -9.53 -13.43
C ALA A 68 8.40 -9.22 -14.66
N GLY A 69 8.55 -10.02 -15.73
CA GLY A 69 7.72 -9.89 -16.93
C GLY A 69 6.24 -10.22 -16.68
N VAL A 70 5.96 -11.05 -15.66
CA VAL A 70 4.62 -11.42 -15.20
C VAL A 70 4.64 -11.45 -13.66
N ALA A 71 3.56 -10.97 -13.03
CA ALA A 71 3.32 -11.07 -11.60
C ALA A 71 1.85 -11.44 -11.36
N GLU A 72 1.59 -12.41 -10.50
CA GLU A 72 0.26 -12.96 -10.25
C GLU A 72 0.10 -13.24 -8.76
N VAL A 73 -1.12 -13.21 -8.24
CA VAL A 73 -1.38 -13.70 -6.87
C VAL A 73 -1.63 -15.19 -6.96
N HIS A 74 -0.98 -15.99 -6.12
CA HIS A 74 -1.15 -17.45 -6.06
C HIS A 74 -1.60 -17.87 -4.67
N GLU A 75 -2.39 -18.94 -4.60
CA GLU A 75 -2.72 -19.65 -3.36
C GLU A 75 -2.05 -21.02 -3.31
N MET A 76 -1.71 -21.47 -2.10
CA MET A 76 -1.36 -22.85 -1.83
C MET A 76 -2.55 -23.52 -1.15
N LYS A 77 -3.12 -24.55 -1.79
CA LYS A 77 -4.31 -25.24 -1.29
C LYS A 77 -4.14 -26.75 -1.37
N MET A 78 -4.67 -27.46 -0.37
CA MET A 78 -4.75 -28.92 -0.40
C MET A 78 -5.83 -29.35 -1.39
N GLU A 79 -5.46 -30.19 -2.34
CA GLU A 79 -6.37 -30.94 -3.19
C GLU A 79 -6.14 -32.43 -2.93
N GLY A 80 -6.96 -33.03 -2.08
CA GLY A 80 -6.71 -34.35 -1.51
C GLY A 80 -5.46 -34.30 -0.63
N ASP A 81 -4.51 -35.21 -0.91
CA ASP A 81 -3.25 -35.32 -0.16
C ASP A 81 -2.11 -34.46 -0.75
N ILE A 82 -2.38 -33.67 -1.80
CA ILE A 82 -1.37 -32.88 -2.50
C ILE A 82 -1.60 -31.39 -2.26
N MET A 83 -0.55 -30.69 -1.85
CA MET A 83 -0.54 -29.23 -1.84
C MET A 83 -0.28 -28.70 -3.25
N LYS A 84 -1.20 -27.89 -3.78
CA LYS A 84 -1.07 -27.29 -5.12
C LYS A 84 -0.99 -25.77 -5.03
N MET A 85 -0.17 -25.21 -5.91
CA MET A 85 -0.09 -23.79 -6.16
C MET A 85 -1.02 -23.42 -7.31
N ARG A 86 -1.78 -22.34 -7.18
CA ARG A 86 -2.71 -21.88 -8.22
C ARG A 86 -2.83 -20.37 -8.23
N ALA A 87 -2.79 -19.76 -9.41
CA ALA A 87 -3.12 -18.34 -9.59
C ALA A 87 -4.57 -18.03 -9.20
N VAL A 88 -4.76 -16.95 -8.44
CA VAL A 88 -6.07 -16.40 -8.09
C VAL A 88 -6.25 -15.04 -8.78
N PRO A 89 -7.32 -14.86 -9.59
CA PRO A 89 -7.52 -13.61 -10.31
C PRO A 89 -7.89 -12.45 -9.39
N VAL A 90 -8.44 -12.77 -8.21
CA VAL A 90 -8.88 -11.80 -7.21
C VAL A 90 -8.63 -12.37 -5.82
N LEU A 91 -8.03 -11.58 -4.94
CA LEU A 91 -7.89 -11.86 -3.51
C LEU A 91 -8.70 -10.83 -2.71
N ASP A 92 -9.69 -11.30 -1.94
CA ASP A 92 -10.49 -10.43 -1.10
C ASP A 92 -9.68 -9.91 0.09
N LEU A 93 -9.81 -8.62 0.36
CA LEU A 93 -9.23 -7.93 1.52
C LEU A 93 -10.36 -7.38 2.39
N PRO A 94 -10.86 -8.14 3.38
CA PRO A 94 -11.94 -7.69 4.24
C PRO A 94 -11.52 -6.46 5.07
N ALA A 95 -12.45 -5.54 5.29
CA ALA A 95 -12.21 -4.31 6.05
C ALA A 95 -11.60 -4.60 7.42
N GLY A 96 -10.50 -3.92 7.74
CA GLY A 96 -9.78 -4.01 9.00
C GLY A 96 -9.11 -5.36 9.28
N LYS A 97 -9.20 -6.34 8.37
CA LYS A 97 -8.59 -7.66 8.56
C LYS A 97 -7.26 -7.74 7.85
N LYS A 98 -6.28 -8.31 8.56
CA LYS A 98 -4.98 -8.66 7.98
C LYS A 98 -5.13 -9.91 7.12
N VAL A 99 -4.74 -9.80 5.86
CA VAL A 99 -4.54 -10.92 4.93
C VAL A 99 -3.04 -11.12 4.75
N GLU A 100 -2.56 -12.32 5.08
CA GLU A 100 -1.14 -12.66 5.03
C GLU A 100 -0.78 -13.32 3.70
N LEU A 101 0.15 -12.73 2.97
CA LEU A 101 0.85 -13.39 1.87
C LEU A 101 2.16 -13.95 2.43
N LYS A 102 2.25 -15.28 2.54
CA LYS A 102 3.35 -16.00 3.19
C LYS A 102 3.63 -17.36 2.52
N PRO A 103 4.83 -17.95 2.72
CA PRO A 103 5.12 -19.29 2.24
C PRO A 103 4.08 -20.32 2.70
N GLY A 104 3.59 -21.14 1.77
CA GLY A 104 2.55 -22.14 2.05
C GLY A 104 1.12 -21.58 2.14
N GLY A 105 0.91 -20.29 1.86
CA GLY A 105 -0.40 -19.65 1.75
C GLY A 105 -0.50 -18.82 0.48
N TYR A 106 -1.14 -17.64 0.57
CA TYR A 106 -1.13 -16.68 -0.54
C TYR A 106 0.27 -16.10 -0.75
N HIS A 107 0.61 -15.76 -1.99
CA HIS A 107 1.85 -15.06 -2.34
C HIS A 107 1.71 -14.36 -3.69
N VAL A 108 2.65 -13.47 -3.99
CA VAL A 108 2.86 -12.92 -5.33
C VAL A 108 4.01 -13.64 -6.00
#